data_AF-A0A946PX33-F1
#
_entry.id   AF-A0A946PX33-F1
#
_cell.length_a   1.000
_cell.length_b   1.000
_cell.length_c   1.000
_cell.angle_alpha   90.00
_cell.angle_beta   90.00
_cell.angle_gamma   90.00
#
_symmetry.space_group_name_H-M   'P 1'
#
loop_
_entity.id
_entity.type
_entity.pdbx_description
1 polymer ?
#
loop_
_entity_poly.entity_id
_entity_poly.type
_entity_poly.pdbx_seq_one_letter_code
_entity_poly.pdbx_strand_id
1 'polypeptide(L)' 'MKCGKCGSENIPDGSVFCNVCGASLEELTVKKRIKPQVRIAIAAVLVLIVVGVGYFIRYR' A
#
# COMPACT_ATOMS: atom_id res chain seq x y z
N MET A 1 13.93 21.46 3.86
CA MET A 1 13.23 20.47 2.99
C MET A 1 12.19 21.19 2.13
N LYS A 2 11.86 20.68 0.92
CA LYS A 2 10.95 21.38 -0.01
C LYS A 2 9.51 20.87 0.06
N CYS A 3 8.52 21.77 0.01
CA CYS A 3 7.11 21.40 -0.02
C CYS A 3 6.75 20.91 -1.42
N GLY A 4 6.22 19.69 -1.54
CA GLY A 4 5.74 19.15 -2.82
C GLY A 4 4.51 19.86 -3.40
N LYS A 5 3.83 20.71 -2.61
CA LYS A 5 2.64 21.48 -3.02
C LYS A 5 2.96 22.87 -3.55
N CYS A 6 3.88 23.59 -2.92
CA CYS A 6 4.19 24.99 -3.27
C CYS A 6 5.66 25.26 -3.63
N GLY A 7 6.54 24.27 -3.49
CA GLY A 7 7.97 24.42 -3.80
C GLY A 7 8.79 25.19 -2.75
N SER A 8 8.17 25.67 -1.66
CA SER A 8 8.90 26.38 -0.59
C SER A 8 9.94 25.49 0.07
N GLU A 9 11.14 26.02 0.34
CA GLU A 9 12.28 25.28 0.91
C GLU A 9 12.34 25.32 2.45
N ASN A 10 11.44 26.08 3.08
CA ASN A 10 11.41 26.39 4.51
C ASN A 10 10.33 25.61 5.27
N ILE A 11 10.40 24.29 5.21
CA ILE A 11 9.64 23.42 6.10
C ILE A 11 10.59 23.01 7.23
N PRO A 12 10.26 23.28 8.50
CA PRO A 12 11.04 22.84 9.65
C PRO A 12 10.81 21.35 9.96
N ASP A 13 11.89 20.63 10.27
CA ASP A 13 11.86 19.20 10.59
C ASP A 13 10.90 18.92 11.75
N GLY A 14 9.84 18.16 11.48
CA GLY A 14 8.77 17.86 12.44
C GLY A 14 7.47 18.68 12.31
N SER A 15 7.37 19.61 11.36
CA SER A 15 6.10 20.33 11.13
C SER A 15 5.06 19.47 10.41
N VAL A 16 3.84 19.45 10.96
CA VAL A 16 2.67 18.79 10.37
C VAL A 16 2.14 19.54 9.14
N PHE A 17 2.34 20.86 9.07
CA PHE A 17 1.84 21.71 7.99
C PHE A 17 2.93 22.62 7.41
N CYS A 18 2.82 22.97 6.14
CA CYS A 18 3.67 23.97 5.51
C CYS A 18 3.25 25.39 5.94
N ASN A 19 4.17 26.16 6.52
CA ASN A 19 3.91 27.54 6.96
C ASN A 19 3.63 28.54 5.82
N VAL A 20 3.87 28.16 4.56
CA VAL A 20 3.70 29.05 3.39
C VAL A 20 2.37 28.82 2.69
N CYS A 21 1.96 27.56 2.50
CA CYS A 21 0.74 27.22 1.76
C CYS A 21 -0.33 26.51 2.60
N GLY A 22 -0.04 26.21 3.87
CA GLY A 22 -0.93 25.47 4.76
C GLY A 22 -1.12 23.99 4.42
N ALA A 23 -0.38 23.45 3.44
CA ALA A 23 -0.53 22.05 3.06
C ALA A 23 -0.09 21.10 4.19
N SER A 24 -0.90 20.08 4.48
CA SER A 24 -0.56 19.01 5.42
C SER A 24 0.57 18.14 4.85
N LEU A 25 1.59 17.92 5.67
CA LEU A 25 2.79 17.13 5.36
C LEU A 25 2.75 15.74 6.02
N GLU A 26 1.86 15.53 7.00
CA GLU A 26 1.63 14.22 7.62
C GLU A 26 1.18 13.16 6.61
N GLU A 27 0.42 13.57 5.59
CA GLU A 27 -0.21 12.65 4.62
C GLU A 27 0.80 11.98 3.68
N LEU A 28 2.01 12.51 3.55
CA LEU A 28 3.06 11.89 2.73
C LEU A 28 3.61 10.58 3.33
N THR A 29 3.38 10.33 4.62
CA THR A 29 3.95 9.16 5.32
C THR A 29 3.02 7.95 5.36
N VAL A 30 1.72 8.12 5.11
CA VAL A 30 0.70 7.06 5.31
C VAL A 30 0.11 6.54 4.00
N LYS A 31 0.71 6.81 2.83
CA LYS A 31 0.38 6.05 1.60
C LYS A 31 1.18 4.75 1.51
N LYS A 32 1.28 4.00 2.61
CA LYS A 32 1.97 2.70 2.62
C LYS A 32 1.03 1.62 2.09
N ARG A 33 1.09 1.43 0.77
CA ARG A 33 0.91 0.15 0.06
C ARG A 33 -0.03 -0.84 0.75
N ILE A 34 -1.34 -0.67 0.57
CA ILE A 34 -2.25 -1.82 0.65
C ILE A 34 -1.77 -2.78 -0.45
N LYS A 35 -1.15 -3.85 -0.01
CA LYS A 35 -0.15 -4.61 -0.75
C LYS A 35 -0.89 -5.59 -1.69
N PRO A 36 -0.71 -5.54 -3.03
CA PRO A 36 -1.38 -6.44 -3.98
C PRO A 36 -1.03 -7.93 -3.79
N GLN A 37 -0.03 -8.21 -2.97
CA GLN A 37 0.45 -9.53 -2.57
C GLN A 37 -0.57 -10.40 -1.84
N VAL A 38 -1.64 -9.85 -1.24
CA VAL A 38 -2.73 -10.66 -0.65
C VAL A 38 -3.57 -11.34 -1.73
N ARG A 39 -3.73 -10.73 -2.92
CA ARG A 39 -4.54 -11.29 -4.01
C ARG A 39 -3.91 -12.55 -4.63
N ILE A 40 -2.58 -12.59 -4.73
CA ILE A 40 -1.86 -13.73 -5.32
C ILE A 40 -1.94 -14.96 -4.40
N ALA A 41 -1.84 -14.77 -3.08
CA ALA A 41 -1.93 -15.86 -2.11
C ALA A 41 -3.32 -16.54 -2.13
N ILE A 42 -4.40 -15.75 -2.20
CA ILE A 42 -5.77 -16.29 -2.26
C ILE A 42 -5.98 -17.10 -3.54
N ALA A 43 -5.51 -16.60 -4.69
CA ALA A 43 -5.64 -17.32 -5.96
C ALA A 43 -4.87 -18.65 -5.93
N ALA A 44 -3.64 -18.67 -5.42
CA ALA A 44 -2.85 -19.90 -5.32
C ALA A 44 -3.51 -20.95 -4.41
N VAL A 45 -4.05 -20.53 -3.26
CA VAL A 45 -4.75 -21.43 -2.33
C VAL A 45 -6.00 -22.02 -2.97
N LEU A 46 -6.82 -21.21 -3.65
CA LEU A 46 -8.02 -21.70 -4.35
C LEU A 46 -7.67 -22.70 -5.45
N VAL A 47 -6.61 -22.44 -6.23
CA VAL A 47 -6.15 -23.37 -7.26
C VAL A 47 -5.70 -24.69 -6.65
N LEU A 48 -4.93 -24.68 -5.56
CA LEU A 48 -4.50 -25.91 -4.88
C LEU A 48 -5.68 -26.71 -4.30
N ILE A 49 -6.69 -26.04 -3.76
CA ILE A 49 -7.90 -26.70 -3.25
C ILE A 49 -8.68 -27.34 -4.41
N VAL A 50 -8.92 -26.62 -5.51
CA VAL A 50 -9.66 -27.15 -6.66
C VAL A 50 -8.92 -28.31 -7.31
N VAL A 51 -7.60 -28.17 -7.52
CA VAL A 51 -6.77 -29.23 -8.09
C VAL A 51 -6.69 -30.42 -7.13
N GLY A 52 -6.47 -30.19 -5.83
CA GLY A 52 -6.39 -31.24 -4.82
C GLY A 52 -7.71 -32.03 -4.68
N VAL A 53 -8.85 -31.34 -4.60
CA VAL A 53 -10.17 -31.97 -4.52
C VAL A 53 -10.50 -32.71 -5.83
N GLY A 54 -10.23 -32.10 -6.98
CA GLY A 54 -10.46 -32.74 -8.28
C GLY A 54 -9.61 -34.01 -8.46
N TYR A 55 -8.34 -33.97 -8.05
CA TYR A 55 -7.44 -35.12 -8.07
C TYR A 55 -7.91 -36.21 -7.12
N PHE A 56 -8.34 -35.83 -5.90
CA PHE A 56 -8.86 -36.76 -4.89
C PHE A 56 -10.13 -37.48 -5.34
N ILE A 57 -11.07 -36.77 -6.00
CA ILE A 57 -12.29 -37.38 -6.56
C ILE A 57 -11.95 -38.33 -7.72
N ARG A 58 -10.93 -38.00 -8.53
CA ARG A 58 -10.55 -38.79 -9.71
C ARG A 58 -9.80 -40.09 -9.37
N TYR A 59 -9.02 -40.08 -8.27
CA TYR A 59 -8.16 -41.21 -7.84
C TYR A 59 -8.80 -42.12 -6.79
N ARG A 60 -10.05 -41.86 -6.40
CA ARG A 60 -10.82 -42.66 -5.46
C ARG A 60 -11.86 -43.49 -6.21
#